data_AF-A0A7C9CUS3-F1
#
_entry.id   AF-A0A7C9CUS3-F1
#
_cell.length_a   1.000
_cell.length_b   1.000
_cell.length_c   1.000
_cell.angle_alpha   90.00
_cell.angle_beta   90.00
_cell.angle_gamma   90.00
#
_symmetry.space_group_name_H-M   'P 1'
#
loop_
_entity.id
_entity.type
_entity.pdbx_description
1 polymer ?
#
loop_
_entity_poly.entity_id
_entity_poly.type
_entity_poly.pdbx_seq_one_letter_code
_entity_poly.pdbx_strand_id
1 'polypeptide(L)'
;MRDTLKEVRKCPTKRPKWLAENVWKDLWAFWNTETFKRKSETAKKNRASTTGVGSSLHTGGSIPTNVHKMNMINKGIEPTVHAMFLRRHQTKGNKWVDEKAAAANEKYQQKLLELQATPVDDSHPQSPITPSYDEQMQLWIEANGLTKRGRLYGFGVEGDTYTGSVCQSSSQKRVTAPIMHEAITTVVEENKRQKVLLDDVQAKLKKERTKRKKQSKKVAKLTKATK
;
A
#
# COMPACT_ATOMS: atom_id res chain seq x y z
N MET A 1 -36.18 -12.20 13.97
CA MET A 1 -35.19 -11.49 13.13
C MET A 1 -35.56 -10.02 13.15
N ARG A 2 -34.66 -9.07 13.45
CA ARG A 2 -35.01 -7.63 13.45
C ARG A 2 -35.15 -7.15 12.01
N ASP A 3 -36.29 -6.54 11.66
CA ASP A 3 -36.51 -5.97 10.32
C ASP A 3 -35.52 -4.83 10.08
N THR A 4 -34.51 -5.04 9.24
CA THR A 4 -33.57 -3.97 8.84
C THR A 4 -34.24 -3.04 7.84
N LEU A 5 -33.84 -1.76 7.77
CA LEU A 5 -34.42 -0.78 6.82
C LEU A 5 -34.50 -1.29 5.37
N LYS A 6 -33.57 -2.14 4.95
CA LYS A 6 -33.58 -2.79 3.62
C LYS A 6 -34.79 -3.70 3.43
N GLU A 7 -35.12 -4.51 4.44
CA GLU A 7 -36.27 -5.43 4.39
C GLU A 7 -37.59 -4.67 4.56
N VAL A 8 -37.59 -3.66 5.43
CA VAL A 8 -38.74 -2.77 5.63
C VAL A 8 -39.15 -2.09 4.32
N ARG A 9 -38.17 -1.59 3.54
CA ARG A 9 -38.44 -0.98 2.23
C ARG A 9 -39.12 -1.94 1.24
N LYS A 10 -38.87 -3.24 1.34
CA LYS A 10 -39.49 -4.23 0.44
C LYS A 10 -40.93 -4.57 0.82
N CYS A 11 -41.37 -4.20 2.02
CA CYS A 11 -42.72 -4.48 2.53
C CYS A 11 -43.45 -3.16 2.82
N PRO A 12 -44.10 -2.54 1.82
CA PRO A 12 -44.84 -1.28 1.96
C PRO A 12 -45.94 -1.33 3.03
N THR A 13 -46.47 -2.52 3.28
CA THR A 13 -47.71 -2.73 4.03
C THR A 13 -47.47 -2.99 5.52
N LYS A 14 -46.22 -3.12 5.98
CA LYS A 14 -45.90 -3.47 7.36
C LYS A 14 -44.86 -2.51 7.94
N ARG A 15 -45.33 -1.57 8.75
CA ARG A 15 -44.45 -0.73 9.60
C ARG A 15 -43.86 -1.58 10.73
N PRO A 16 -42.54 -1.55 10.95
CA PRO A 16 -41.92 -2.22 12.09
C PRO A 16 -42.29 -1.56 13.42
N LYS A 17 -42.43 -2.36 14.49
CA LYS A 17 -42.75 -1.86 15.84
C LYS A 17 -41.74 -0.85 16.39
N TRP A 18 -40.46 -0.97 16.00
CA TRP A 18 -39.37 -0.11 16.45
C TRP A 18 -39.30 1.24 15.74
N LEU A 19 -40.01 1.41 14.62
CA LEU A 19 -39.96 2.62 13.79
C LEU A 19 -41.20 3.48 14.04
N ALA A 20 -41.03 4.70 14.53
CA ALA A 20 -42.14 5.62 14.78
C ALA A 20 -42.96 5.89 13.50
N GLU A 21 -44.27 6.13 13.65
CA GLU A 21 -45.18 6.24 12.51
C GLU A 21 -44.90 7.46 11.62
N ASN A 22 -44.59 8.60 12.21
CA ASN A 22 -44.18 9.80 11.48
C ASN A 22 -42.92 9.53 10.63
N VAL A 23 -41.89 8.94 11.23
CA VAL A 23 -40.64 8.58 10.53
C VAL A 23 -40.89 7.57 9.41
N TRP A 24 -41.82 6.63 9.61
CA TRP A 24 -42.22 5.68 8.58
C TRP A 24 -42.83 6.38 7.36
N LYS A 25 -43.76 7.31 7.58
CA LYS A 25 -44.40 8.09 6.51
C LYS A 25 -43.37 8.91 5.73
N ASP A 26 -42.44 9.57 6.42
CA ASP A 26 -41.38 10.37 5.80
C ASP A 26 -40.42 9.52 4.97
N LEU A 27 -39.96 8.39 5.52
CA LEU A 27 -39.10 7.45 4.80
C LEU A 27 -39.80 6.86 3.57
N TRP A 28 -41.08 6.54 3.69
CA TRP A 28 -41.88 6.01 2.59
C TRP A 28 -42.05 7.04 1.47
N ALA A 29 -42.37 8.29 1.82
CA ALA A 29 -42.43 9.39 0.87
C ALA A 29 -41.07 9.60 0.18
N PHE A 30 -39.98 9.63 0.94
CA PHE A 30 -38.63 9.78 0.44
C PHE A 30 -38.22 8.64 -0.52
N TRP A 31 -38.47 7.38 -0.16
CA TRP A 31 -38.16 6.23 -1.03
C TRP A 31 -38.96 6.21 -2.33
N ASN A 32 -40.13 6.85 -2.34
CA ASN A 32 -40.94 6.97 -3.55
C ASN A 32 -40.54 8.12 -4.46
N THR A 33 -39.68 9.04 -4.02
CA THR A 33 -39.15 10.11 -4.86
C THR A 33 -38.35 9.55 -6.03
N GLU A 34 -38.47 10.20 -7.18
CA GLU A 34 -37.75 9.80 -8.40
C GLU A 34 -36.23 9.87 -8.21
N THR A 35 -35.75 10.84 -7.44
CA THR A 35 -34.33 10.99 -7.14
C THR A 35 -33.77 9.79 -6.39
N PHE A 36 -34.51 9.25 -5.42
CA PHE A 36 -34.11 8.07 -4.67
C PHE A 36 -34.21 6.80 -5.53
N LYS A 37 -35.31 6.61 -6.27
CA LYS A 37 -35.49 5.46 -7.17
C LYS A 37 -34.36 5.38 -8.19
N ARG A 38 -34.05 6.49 -8.86
CA ARG A 38 -32.92 6.60 -9.81
C ARG A 38 -31.60 6.23 -9.14
N LYS A 39 -31.28 6.79 -7.97
CA LYS A 39 -30.04 6.45 -7.23
C LYS A 39 -30.01 4.96 -6.84
N SER A 40 -31.12 4.40 -6.39
CA SER A 40 -31.24 2.99 -5.99
C SER A 40 -31.02 2.06 -7.19
N GLU A 41 -31.62 2.36 -8.34
CA GLU A 41 -31.45 1.58 -9.58
C GLU A 41 -30.04 1.71 -10.14
N THR A 42 -29.45 2.92 -10.17
CA THR A 42 -28.03 3.09 -10.53
C THR A 42 -27.14 2.27 -9.61
N ALA A 43 -27.35 2.33 -8.29
CA ALA A 43 -26.57 1.55 -7.33
C ALA A 43 -26.77 0.02 -7.50
N LYS A 44 -27.98 -0.42 -7.87
CA LYS A 44 -28.28 -1.82 -8.19
C LYS A 44 -27.53 -2.26 -9.45
N LYS A 45 -27.59 -1.49 -10.53
CA LYS A 45 -26.83 -1.74 -11.77
C LYS A 45 -25.33 -1.77 -11.51
N ASN A 46 -24.81 -0.85 -10.70
CA ASN A 46 -23.39 -0.83 -10.34
C ASN A 46 -22.97 -2.08 -9.55
N ARG A 47 -23.80 -2.56 -8.61
CA ARG A 47 -23.52 -3.81 -7.88
C ARG A 47 -23.63 -5.06 -8.76
N ALA A 48 -24.53 -5.05 -9.74
CA ALA A 48 -24.73 -6.16 -10.67
C ALA A 48 -23.74 -6.14 -11.85
N SER A 49 -22.99 -5.06 -12.04
CA SER A 49 -21.98 -4.94 -13.11
C SER A 49 -20.84 -5.91 -12.85
N THR A 50 -20.73 -6.91 -13.74
CA THR A 50 -19.63 -7.88 -13.81
C THR A 50 -18.47 -7.38 -14.67
N THR A 51 -18.65 -6.28 -15.41
CA THR A 51 -17.69 -5.68 -16.34
C THR A 51 -16.46 -5.01 -15.68
N GLY A 52 -16.12 -5.36 -14.43
CA GLY A 52 -14.93 -4.83 -13.73
C GLY A 52 -14.97 -3.32 -13.41
N VAL A 53 -16.11 -2.65 -13.64
CA VAL A 53 -16.32 -1.24 -13.26
C VAL A 53 -17.06 -1.11 -11.93
N GLY A 54 -17.89 -2.10 -11.58
CA GLY A 54 -18.79 -2.06 -10.42
C GLY A 54 -18.16 -2.39 -9.07
N SER A 55 -17.16 -3.28 -9.05
CA SER A 55 -16.45 -3.67 -7.82
C SER A 55 -14.99 -3.95 -8.17
N SER A 56 -14.05 -3.12 -7.67
CA SER A 56 -12.63 -3.48 -7.71
C SER A 56 -12.43 -4.64 -6.76
N LEU A 57 -12.49 -5.87 -7.28
CA LEU A 57 -12.23 -7.06 -6.48
C LEU A 57 -10.74 -7.11 -6.16
N HIS A 58 -10.42 -7.42 -4.90
CA HIS A 58 -9.05 -7.61 -4.44
C HIS A 58 -9.06 -8.61 -3.28
N THR A 59 -7.97 -9.37 -3.13
CA THR A 59 -7.77 -10.42 -2.13
C THR A 59 -6.94 -9.96 -0.93
N GLY A 60 -6.53 -8.68 -0.88
CA GLY A 60 -5.76 -8.11 0.23
C GLY A 60 -6.51 -8.07 1.57
N GLY A 61 -7.85 -8.13 1.55
CA GLY A 61 -8.67 -8.07 2.76
C GLY A 61 -8.52 -6.74 3.50
N SER A 62 -8.67 -6.77 4.82
CA SER A 62 -8.53 -5.57 5.67
C SER A 62 -7.09 -5.20 5.99
N ILE A 63 -6.11 -5.90 5.42
CA ILE A 63 -4.69 -5.67 5.70
C ILE A 63 -4.21 -4.47 4.86
N PRO A 64 -3.59 -3.46 5.50
CA PRO A 64 -3.02 -2.32 4.78
C PRO A 64 -1.90 -2.73 3.81
N THR A 65 -1.77 -1.98 2.72
CA THR A 65 -0.75 -2.20 1.67
C THR A 65 0.68 -2.20 2.21
N ASN A 66 1.02 -1.27 3.11
CA ASN A 66 2.35 -1.21 3.73
C ASN A 66 2.66 -2.47 4.56
N VAL A 67 1.66 -3.03 5.25
CA VAL A 67 1.80 -4.29 6.00
C VAL A 67 2.06 -5.45 5.04
N HIS A 68 1.40 -5.49 3.88
CA HIS A 68 1.73 -6.47 2.84
C HIS A 68 3.18 -6.32 2.34
N LYS A 69 3.65 -5.10 2.12
CA LYS A 69 5.03 -4.80 1.72
C LYS A 69 6.04 -5.34 2.74
N MET A 70 5.84 -5.00 4.02
CA MET A 70 6.71 -5.47 5.11
C MET A 70 6.72 -6.99 5.25
N ASN A 71 5.55 -7.63 5.11
CA ASN A 71 5.44 -9.09 5.15
C ASN A 71 6.19 -9.78 3.99
N MET A 72 6.35 -9.14 2.84
CA MET A 72 7.17 -9.66 1.74
C MET A 72 8.66 -9.52 2.05
N ILE A 73 9.08 -8.34 2.50
CA ILE A 73 10.46 -8.06 2.91
C ILE A 73 10.93 -9.04 4.00
N ASN A 74 10.10 -9.26 5.03
CA ASN A 74 10.40 -10.21 6.10
C ASN A 74 10.52 -11.67 5.63
N LYS A 75 9.98 -11.99 4.45
CA LYS A 75 10.10 -13.30 3.81
C LYS A 75 11.22 -13.37 2.77
N GLY A 76 12.03 -12.31 2.64
CA GLY A 76 13.08 -12.21 1.64
C GLY A 76 12.55 -12.04 0.21
N ILE A 77 11.28 -11.65 0.05
CA ILE A 77 10.67 -11.41 -1.26
C ILE A 77 10.72 -9.90 -1.52
N GLU A 78 11.34 -9.51 -2.63
CA GLU A 78 11.36 -8.11 -3.05
C GLU A 78 9.94 -7.63 -3.40
N PRO A 79 9.46 -6.54 -2.78
CA PRO A 79 8.11 -6.04 -3.02
C PRO A 79 8.06 -5.12 -4.24
N THR A 80 8.21 -5.69 -5.44
CA THR A 80 8.03 -4.97 -6.71
C THR A 80 6.58 -4.52 -6.89
N VAL A 81 6.34 -3.50 -7.73
CA VAL A 81 4.99 -2.99 -8.05
C VAL A 81 4.12 -4.14 -8.56
N HIS A 82 4.70 -4.96 -9.44
CA HIS A 82 4.05 -6.14 -10.01
C HIS A 82 3.73 -7.20 -8.97
N ALA A 83 4.70 -7.57 -8.11
CA ALA A 83 4.49 -8.59 -7.09
C ALA A 83 3.43 -8.15 -6.05
N MET A 84 3.43 -6.87 -5.69
CA MET A 84 2.40 -6.28 -4.83
C MET A 84 1.00 -6.33 -5.48
N PHE A 85 0.92 -6.09 -6.80
CA PHE A 85 -0.32 -6.21 -7.54
C PHE A 85 -0.82 -7.66 -7.56
N LEU A 86 0.03 -8.63 -7.93
CA LEU A 86 -0.30 -10.06 -7.95
C LEU A 86 -0.83 -10.53 -6.59
N ARG A 87 -0.14 -10.16 -5.51
CA ARG A 87 -0.52 -10.51 -4.14
C ARG A 87 -1.94 -10.06 -3.78
N ARG A 88 -2.39 -8.92 -4.31
CA ARG A 88 -3.71 -8.33 -4.01
C ARG A 88 -4.79 -8.68 -5.04
N HIS A 89 -4.43 -9.20 -6.21
CA HIS A 89 -5.38 -9.44 -7.31
C HIS A 89 -5.33 -10.87 -7.86
N GLN A 90 -4.63 -11.77 -7.18
CA GLN A 90 -4.71 -13.21 -7.38
C GLN A 90 -5.17 -13.92 -6.11
N THR A 91 -5.85 -15.04 -6.30
CA THR A 91 -6.29 -15.95 -5.23
C THR A 91 -5.20 -16.99 -4.92
N LYS A 92 -5.39 -17.76 -3.85
CA LYS A 92 -4.55 -18.93 -3.56
C LYS A 92 -4.77 -19.96 -4.67
N GLY A 93 -3.80 -20.10 -5.57
CA GLY A 93 -3.93 -20.86 -6.82
C GLY A 93 -3.68 -20.02 -8.08
N ASN A 94 -3.20 -18.78 -7.93
CA ASN A 94 -2.78 -17.88 -9.03
C ASN A 94 -3.90 -17.55 -10.03
N LYS A 95 -5.16 -17.73 -9.64
CA LYS A 95 -6.31 -17.30 -10.44
C LYS A 95 -6.59 -15.83 -10.19
N TRP A 96 -6.80 -15.08 -11.26
CA TRP A 96 -7.20 -13.67 -11.20
C TRP A 96 -8.54 -13.49 -10.50
N VAL A 97 -8.66 -12.39 -9.75
CA VAL A 97 -9.91 -12.00 -9.08
C VAL A 97 -11.00 -11.57 -10.06
N ASP A 98 -10.61 -11.00 -11.20
CA ASP A 98 -11.47 -10.64 -12.31
C ASP A 98 -10.67 -10.52 -13.62
N GLU A 99 -11.38 -10.44 -14.75
CA GLU A 99 -10.79 -10.25 -16.08
C GLU A 99 -10.02 -8.93 -16.19
N LYS A 100 -10.46 -7.90 -15.45
CA LYS A 100 -9.82 -6.59 -15.46
C LYS A 100 -8.43 -6.62 -14.84
N ALA A 101 -8.23 -7.37 -13.76
CA ALA A 101 -6.92 -7.58 -13.15
C ALA A 101 -5.98 -8.33 -14.09
N ALA A 102 -6.50 -9.35 -14.78
CA ALA A 102 -5.74 -10.10 -15.79
C ALA A 102 -5.28 -9.17 -16.94
N ALA A 103 -6.20 -8.40 -17.52
CA ALA A 103 -5.91 -7.46 -18.59
C ALA A 103 -4.94 -6.35 -18.15
N ALA A 104 -5.08 -5.84 -16.92
CA ALA A 104 -4.18 -4.81 -16.39
C ALA A 104 -2.74 -5.32 -16.24
N ASN A 105 -2.61 -6.56 -15.77
CA ASN A 105 -1.33 -7.25 -15.69
C ASN A 105 -0.70 -7.45 -17.08
N GLU A 106 -1.49 -7.90 -18.05
CA GLU A 106 -1.01 -8.14 -19.42
C GLU A 106 -0.46 -6.87 -20.06
N LYS A 107 -1.19 -5.74 -19.97
CA LYS A 107 -0.72 -4.44 -20.47
C LYS A 107 0.60 -4.00 -19.83
N TYR A 108 0.73 -4.21 -18.52
CA TYR A 108 1.96 -3.89 -17.80
C TYR A 108 3.14 -4.76 -18.25
N GLN A 109 2.91 -6.06 -18.44
CA GLN A 109 3.93 -6.99 -18.95
C GLN A 109 4.35 -6.62 -20.39
N GLN A 110 3.41 -6.21 -21.25
CA GLN A 110 3.73 -5.70 -22.58
C GLN A 110 4.65 -4.48 -22.52
N LYS A 111 4.36 -3.50 -21.64
CA LYS A 111 5.23 -2.33 -21.45
C LYS A 111 6.63 -2.69 -20.94
N LEU A 112 6.73 -3.68 -20.06
CA LEU A 112 8.04 -4.18 -19.61
C LEU A 112 8.84 -4.82 -20.75
N LEU A 113 8.19 -5.59 -21.64
CA LEU A 113 8.84 -6.18 -22.79
C LEU A 113 9.28 -5.12 -23.81
N GLU A 114 8.45 -4.10 -24.06
CA GLU A 114 8.81 -2.94 -24.90
C GLU A 114 10.07 -2.24 -24.36
N LEU A 115 10.16 -2.01 -23.04
CA LEU A 115 11.33 -1.40 -22.41
C LEU A 115 12.59 -2.27 -22.52
N GLN A 116 12.45 -3.59 -22.50
CA GLN A 116 13.59 -4.51 -22.67
C GLN A 116 14.03 -4.64 -24.13
N ALA A 117 13.15 -4.32 -25.08
CA ALA A 117 13.42 -4.38 -26.51
C ALA A 117 14.03 -3.09 -27.09
N THR A 118 14.06 -1.99 -26.34
CA THR A 118 14.71 -0.75 -26.80
C THR A 118 16.23 -0.94 -26.88
N PRO A 119 16.87 -0.72 -28.04
CA PRO A 119 18.32 -0.84 -28.18
C PRO A 119 19.03 0.13 -27.23
N VAL A 120 19.90 -0.39 -26.37
CA VAL A 120 20.82 0.41 -25.58
C VAL A 120 21.98 0.77 -26.49
N ASP A 121 22.31 2.05 -26.60
CA ASP A 121 23.51 2.53 -27.30
C ASP A 121 24.75 1.75 -26.80
N ASP A 122 25.57 1.23 -27.74
CA ASP A 122 26.63 0.21 -27.55
C ASP A 122 27.82 0.67 -26.69
N SER A 123 27.70 1.80 -25.98
CA SER A 123 28.79 2.44 -25.27
C SER A 123 29.02 1.90 -23.85
N HIS A 124 28.11 1.13 -23.25
CA HIS A 124 28.34 0.47 -21.95
C HIS A 124 27.53 -0.83 -21.75
N PRO A 125 28.16 -1.97 -21.40
CA PRO A 125 27.43 -3.18 -21.02
C PRO A 125 26.82 -2.99 -19.63
N GLN A 126 25.58 -2.52 -19.58
CA GLN A 126 24.82 -2.42 -18.35
C GLN A 126 24.03 -3.71 -18.13
N SER A 127 24.10 -4.25 -16.91
CA SER A 127 23.27 -5.39 -16.46
C SER A 127 21.78 -5.15 -16.79
N PRO A 128 20.94 -6.19 -16.91
CA PRO A 128 19.52 -6.02 -17.21
C PRO A 128 18.94 -4.94 -16.29
N ILE A 129 18.51 -3.82 -16.88
CA ILE A 129 18.04 -2.66 -16.12
C ILE A 129 16.74 -3.10 -15.45
N THR A 130 16.83 -3.51 -14.18
CA THR A 130 15.65 -3.71 -13.37
C THR A 130 15.13 -2.32 -13.01
N PRO A 131 13.96 -1.90 -13.53
CA PRO A 131 13.44 -0.57 -13.25
C PRO A 131 13.25 -0.42 -11.74
N SER A 132 13.58 0.75 -11.22
CA SER A 132 13.30 1.15 -9.85
C SER A 132 11.79 1.07 -9.56
N TYR A 133 11.42 1.08 -8.29
CA TYR A 133 10.00 1.03 -7.90
C TYR A 133 9.18 2.17 -8.52
N ASP A 134 9.76 3.37 -8.59
CA ASP A 134 9.09 4.54 -9.15
C ASP A 134 8.93 4.43 -10.67
N GLU A 135 9.94 3.93 -11.40
CA GLU A 135 9.84 3.65 -12.83
C GLU A 135 8.80 2.56 -13.11
N GLN A 136 8.75 1.50 -12.30
CA GLN A 136 7.71 0.48 -12.40
C GLN A 136 6.30 1.06 -12.21
N MET A 137 6.15 2.05 -11.32
CA MET A 137 4.88 2.72 -11.11
C MET A 137 4.49 3.59 -12.31
N GLN A 138 5.44 4.31 -12.91
CA GLN A 138 5.19 5.08 -14.14
C GLN A 138 4.80 4.17 -15.31
N LEU A 139 5.52 3.06 -15.51
CA LEU A 139 5.15 2.05 -16.50
C LEU A 139 3.74 1.50 -16.27
N TRP A 140 3.34 1.32 -15.00
CA TRP A 140 1.98 0.89 -14.69
C TRP A 140 0.94 1.95 -15.08
N ILE A 141 1.23 3.24 -14.82
CA ILE A 141 0.39 4.37 -15.22
C ILE A 141 0.26 4.43 -16.74
N GLU A 142 1.35 4.30 -17.48
CA GLU A 142 1.36 4.29 -18.94
C GLU A 142 0.56 3.11 -19.52
N ALA A 143 0.72 1.91 -18.94
CA ALA A 143 0.03 0.70 -19.37
C ALA A 143 -1.48 0.77 -19.15
N ASN A 144 -1.91 1.28 -17.99
CA ASN A 144 -3.29 1.15 -17.52
C ASN A 144 -4.09 2.45 -17.55
N GLY A 145 -3.40 3.59 -17.69
CA GLY A 145 -3.98 4.90 -17.57
C GLY A 145 -4.58 5.18 -16.19
N LEU A 146 -5.26 6.32 -16.10
CA LEU A 146 -6.00 6.72 -14.91
C LEU A 146 -7.50 6.53 -15.12
N THR A 147 -8.20 6.22 -14.04
CA THR A 147 -9.67 6.23 -14.06
C THR A 147 -10.21 7.63 -14.28
N LYS A 148 -11.51 7.76 -14.61
CA LYS A 148 -12.20 9.07 -14.76
C LYS A 148 -12.10 9.99 -13.53
N ARG A 149 -11.69 9.47 -12.36
CA ARG A 149 -11.46 10.23 -11.12
C ARG A 149 -9.97 10.41 -10.81
N GLY A 150 -9.08 10.19 -11.77
CA GLY A 150 -7.62 10.33 -11.62
C GLY A 150 -6.96 9.25 -10.75
N ARG A 151 -7.65 8.14 -10.48
CA ARG A 151 -7.10 7.06 -9.64
C ARG A 151 -6.40 6.00 -10.47
N LEU A 152 -5.29 5.49 -9.93
CA LEU A 152 -4.59 4.34 -10.46
C LEU A 152 -5.26 3.03 -10.03
N TYR A 153 -5.56 2.16 -10.99
CA TYR A 153 -6.17 0.86 -10.73
C TYR A 153 -5.21 -0.08 -9.98
N GLY A 154 -5.69 -0.76 -8.94
CA GLY A 154 -4.92 -1.78 -8.20
C GLY A 154 -4.03 -1.28 -7.06
N PHE A 155 -3.87 0.04 -6.90
CA PHE A 155 -2.96 0.64 -5.91
C PHE A 155 -3.65 1.49 -4.85
N GLY A 156 -4.92 1.83 -5.02
CA GLY A 156 -5.66 2.61 -4.02
C GLY A 156 -4.93 3.90 -3.66
N VAL A 157 -4.80 4.18 -2.36
CA VAL A 157 -4.12 5.39 -1.85
C VAL A 157 -2.61 5.40 -2.11
N GLU A 158 -1.98 4.26 -2.37
CA GLU A 158 -0.56 4.21 -2.76
C GLU A 158 -0.37 4.80 -4.16
N GLY A 159 -1.34 4.62 -5.06
CA GLY A 159 -1.27 5.22 -6.39
C GLY A 159 -1.44 6.73 -6.36
N ASP A 160 -2.17 7.25 -5.38
CA ASP A 160 -2.48 8.69 -5.28
C ASP A 160 -1.22 9.57 -5.13
N THR A 161 -0.12 9.04 -4.56
CA THR A 161 1.16 9.76 -4.47
C THR A 161 1.81 9.99 -5.83
N TYR A 162 1.51 9.15 -6.80
CA TYR A 162 2.07 9.21 -8.16
C TYR A 162 1.14 9.93 -9.14
N THR A 163 -0.17 9.96 -8.86
CA THR A 163 -1.16 10.59 -9.76
C THR A 163 -1.60 11.99 -9.30
N GLY A 164 -1.15 12.44 -8.12
CA GLY A 164 -1.61 13.69 -7.51
C GLY A 164 -3.09 13.67 -7.10
N SER A 165 -3.74 12.50 -7.12
CA SER A 165 -5.16 12.38 -6.80
C SER A 165 -5.41 12.58 -5.30
N VAL A 166 -6.31 13.50 -4.96
CA VAL A 166 -6.66 13.78 -3.57
C VAL A 166 -7.85 12.91 -3.17
N CYS A 167 -7.59 11.76 -2.55
CA CYS A 167 -8.64 10.94 -1.92
C CYS A 167 -9.25 11.63 -0.68
N GLN A 168 -10.35 12.37 -0.83
CA GLN A 168 -11.16 12.81 0.32
C GLN A 168 -11.88 11.60 0.95
N SER A 169 -11.16 10.79 1.73
CA SER A 169 -11.75 9.82 2.64
C SER A 169 -11.89 10.48 4.01
N SER A 170 -13.11 10.55 4.55
CA SER A 170 -13.42 11.15 5.85
C SER A 170 -12.74 10.45 7.04
N SER A 171 -12.25 9.21 6.85
CA SER A 171 -11.61 8.40 7.89
C SER A 171 -10.08 8.53 7.94
N GLN A 172 -9.46 9.23 6.99
CA GLN A 172 -8.02 9.48 6.99
C GLN A 172 -7.79 10.97 7.12
N LYS A 173 -7.60 11.43 8.37
CA LYS A 173 -6.92 12.70 8.61
C LYS A 173 -5.53 12.58 7.98
N ARG A 174 -5.38 13.07 6.75
CA ARG A 174 -4.08 13.21 6.12
C ARG A 174 -3.34 14.30 6.88
N VAL A 175 -2.41 13.90 7.74
CA VAL A 175 -1.27 14.77 8.06
C VAL A 175 -0.56 15.00 6.73
N THR A 176 -0.37 16.26 6.36
CA THR A 176 0.11 16.64 5.02
C THR A 176 1.46 15.96 4.73
N ALA A 177 1.58 15.39 3.53
CA ALA A 177 2.79 14.72 3.03
C ALA A 177 4.11 15.47 3.31
N PRO A 178 4.21 16.81 3.19
CA PRO A 178 5.44 17.53 3.53
C PRO A 178 5.87 17.39 5.00
N ILE A 179 4.92 17.38 5.95
CA ILE A 179 5.24 17.25 7.38
C ILE A 179 5.81 15.86 7.70
N MET A 180 5.25 14.82 7.09
CA MET A 180 5.79 13.47 7.26
C MET A 180 7.14 13.30 6.58
N HIS A 181 7.34 13.89 5.39
CA HIS A 181 8.62 13.81 4.71
C HIS A 181 9.72 14.47 5.56
N GLU A 182 9.51 15.68 6.08
CA GLU A 182 10.49 16.38 6.92
C GLU A 182 10.83 15.58 8.17
N ALA A 183 9.81 15.06 8.88
CA ALA A 183 10.02 14.23 10.06
C ALA A 183 10.81 12.94 9.74
N ILE A 184 10.53 12.28 8.62
CA ILE A 184 11.27 11.10 8.16
C ILE A 184 12.72 11.46 7.83
N THR A 185 12.95 12.56 7.11
CA THR A 185 14.30 13.00 6.75
C THR A 185 15.14 13.29 8.00
N THR A 186 14.56 13.97 8.99
CA THR A 186 15.23 14.26 10.26
C THR A 186 15.58 12.98 11.01
N VAL A 187 14.64 12.03 11.14
CA VAL A 187 14.90 10.75 11.83
C VAL A 187 15.96 9.92 11.10
N VAL A 188 15.95 9.91 9.77
CA VAL A 188 16.98 9.21 8.96
C VAL A 188 18.36 9.82 9.21
N GLU A 189 18.46 11.15 9.26
CA GLU A 189 19.73 11.84 9.47
C GLU A 189 20.26 11.64 10.90
N GLU A 190 19.39 11.66 11.91
CA GLU A 190 19.73 11.31 13.29
C GLU A 190 20.25 9.86 13.40
N ASN A 191 19.58 8.90 12.75
CA ASN A 191 20.02 7.51 12.75
C ASN A 191 21.41 7.34 12.13
N LYS A 192 21.74 8.08 11.05
CA LYS A 192 23.10 8.08 10.48
C LYS A 192 24.12 8.62 11.49
N ARG A 193 23.82 9.73 12.15
CA ARG A 193 24.70 10.33 13.18
C ARG A 193 24.93 9.38 14.35
N GLN A 194 23.88 8.73 14.85
CA GLN A 194 23.97 7.74 15.91
C GLN A 194 24.85 6.56 15.51
N LYS A 195 24.77 6.10 14.26
CA LYS A 195 25.60 5.00 13.76
C LYS A 195 27.09 5.36 13.76
N VAL A 196 27.45 6.57 13.30
CA VAL A 196 28.83 7.07 13.33
C VAL A 196 29.37 7.17 14.76
N LEU A 197 28.55 7.70 15.69
CA LEU A 197 28.91 7.78 17.10
C LEU A 197 29.12 6.40 17.73
N LEU A 198 28.26 5.42 17.41
CA LEU A 198 28.41 4.05 17.88
C LEU A 198 29.73 3.43 17.40
N ASP A 199 30.12 3.65 16.14
CA ASP A 199 31.38 3.15 15.59
C ASP A 199 32.60 3.77 16.30
N ASP A 200 32.59 5.09 16.58
CA ASP A 200 33.66 5.76 17.33
C ASP A 200 33.76 5.27 18.78
N VAL A 201 32.62 5.12 19.47
CA VAL A 201 32.58 4.58 20.84
C VAL A 201 33.13 3.15 20.87
N GLN A 202 32.78 2.31 19.89
CA GLN A 202 33.34 0.96 19.78
C GLN A 202 34.85 0.97 19.54
N ALA A 203 35.36 1.87 18.68
CA ALA A 203 36.78 2.02 18.43
C ALA A 203 37.56 2.44 19.69
N LYS A 204 37.03 3.41 20.45
CA LYS A 204 37.59 3.85 21.74
C LYS A 204 37.58 2.73 22.77
N LEU A 205 36.49 1.97 22.89
CA LEU A 205 36.40 0.85 23.82
C LEU A 205 37.42 -0.25 23.50
N LYS A 206 37.65 -0.55 22.21
CA LYS A 206 38.70 -1.49 21.78
C LYS A 206 40.09 -1.00 22.18
N LYS A 207 40.41 0.27 21.93
CA LYS A 207 41.70 0.86 22.35
C LYS A 207 41.89 0.77 23.86
N GLU A 208 40.88 1.11 24.64
CA GLU A 208 40.94 1.07 26.11
C GLU A 208 41.11 -0.36 26.64
N ARG A 209 40.39 -1.34 26.06
CA ARG A 209 40.58 -2.76 26.38
C ARG A 209 42.02 -3.23 26.13
N THR A 210 42.62 -2.81 25.01
CA THR A 210 44.03 -3.18 24.71
C THR A 210 45.00 -2.52 25.68
N LYS A 211 44.76 -1.27 26.09
CA LYS A 211 45.56 -0.54 27.06
C LYS A 211 45.50 -1.19 28.44
N ARG A 212 44.29 -1.53 28.92
CA ARG A 212 44.08 -2.28 30.18
C ARG A 212 44.74 -3.65 30.16
N LYS A 213 44.68 -4.38 29.04
CA LYS A 213 45.36 -5.68 28.90
C LYS A 213 46.89 -5.55 28.97
N LYS A 214 47.46 -4.49 28.39
CA LYS A 214 48.90 -4.18 28.50
C LYS A 214 49.29 -3.80 29.94
N GLN A 215 48.52 -2.96 30.61
CA GLN A 215 48.74 -2.58 32.01
C GLN A 215 48.64 -3.79 32.96
N SER A 216 47.61 -4.63 32.82
CA SER A 216 47.44 -5.86 33.60
C SER A 216 48.66 -6.79 33.47
N LYS A 217 49.16 -7.01 32.23
CA LYS A 217 50.38 -7.80 32.01
C LYS A 217 51.61 -7.19 32.68
N LYS A 218 51.73 -5.86 32.70
CA LYS A 218 52.85 -5.15 33.36
C LYS A 218 52.79 -5.31 34.87
N VAL A 219 51.61 -5.17 35.48
CA VAL A 219 51.38 -5.37 36.92
C VAL A 219 51.62 -6.82 37.33
N ALA A 220 51.17 -7.80 36.53
CA ALA A 220 51.41 -9.22 36.77
C ALA A 220 52.90 -9.61 36.71
N LYS A 221 53.70 -8.93 35.88
CA LYS A 221 55.16 -9.11 35.84
C LYS A 221 55.84 -8.52 37.07
N LEU A 222 55.45 -7.32 37.49
CA LEU A 222 56.03 -6.65 38.65
C LEU A 222 55.76 -7.43 39.94
N THR A 223 54.53 -7.90 40.14
CA THR A 223 54.13 -8.70 41.31
C THR A 223 54.81 -10.07 41.40
N LYS A 224 55.26 -10.65 40.27
CA LYS A 224 56.09 -11.87 40.24
C LYS A 224 57.56 -11.62 40.59
N ALA A 225 58.06 -10.40 40.46
CA ALA A 225 59.44 -10.04 40.78
C ALA A 225 59.63 -9.60 42.24
N THR A 226 58.53 -9.45 43.00
CA THR A 226 58.53 -9.01 44.41
C THR A 226 58.24 -10.15 45.40
N LYS A 227 58.15 -11.39 44.91
CA LYS A 227 58.11 -12.65 45.69
C LYS A 227 59.38 -13.43 45.41
#